data_AF-A0A0M8V9J7-F1
#
_entry.id   AF-A0A0M8V9J7-F1
#
_cell.length_a   1.000
_cell.length_b   1.000
_cell.length_c   1.000
_cell.angle_alpha   90.00
_cell.angle_beta   90.00
_cell.angle_gamma   90.00
#
_symmetry.space_group_name_H-M   'P 1'
#
loop_
_entity.id
_entity.type
_entity.pdbx_description
1 polymer ?
#
loop_
_entity_poly.entity_id
_entity_poly.type
_entity_poly.pdbx_seq_one_letter_code
_entity_poly.pdbx_strand_id
1 'polypeptide(L)'
;MPKTTQLRTYTVRDGRLDEWVERWRKEIVPLRLELGFTIGGAWVDREHNQFFWLISYEGPETFAERNALYWSSPERKAMSLDPDDYLVRTEERTVEPSY
;
A
#
# COMPACT_ATOMS: atom_id res chain seq x y z
N MET A 1 18.00 10.42 2.82
CA MET A 1 18.41 9.04 2.45
C MET A 1 18.02 8.80 0.98
N PRO A 2 18.57 7.81 0.25
CA PRO A 2 18.09 7.51 -1.09
C PRO A 2 16.61 7.11 -1.06
N LYS A 3 15.85 7.52 -2.08
CA LYS A 3 14.46 7.14 -2.26
C LYS A 3 14.32 5.62 -2.27
N THR A 4 13.50 5.08 -1.39
CA THR A 4 13.15 3.64 -1.39
C THR A 4 11.78 3.47 -2.00
N THR A 5 11.65 2.54 -2.96
CA THR A 5 10.36 2.21 -3.59
C THR A 5 10.03 0.75 -3.37
N GLN A 6 8.77 0.48 -2.99
CA GLN A 6 8.23 -0.86 -2.89
C GLN A 6 7.11 -1.07 -3.91
N LEU A 7 7.16 -2.22 -4.60
CA LEU A 7 6.02 -2.81 -5.27
C LEU A 7 5.30 -3.72 -4.28
N ARG A 8 4.01 -3.48 -4.09
CA ARG A 8 3.15 -4.32 -3.26
C ARG A 8 2.11 -4.99 -4.14
N THR A 9 2.01 -6.30 -4.03
CA THR A 9 1.05 -7.12 -4.76
C THR A 9 0.18 -7.85 -3.76
N TYR A 10 -1.13 -7.68 -3.90
CA TYR A 10 -2.14 -8.29 -3.04
C TYR A 10 -3.03 -9.18 -3.89
N THR A 11 -3.15 -10.45 -3.52
CA THR A 11 -4.22 -11.31 -4.02
C THR A 11 -5.44 -11.07 -3.14
N VAL A 12 -6.51 -10.57 -3.74
CA VAL A 12 -7.74 -10.20 -3.04
C VAL A 12 -8.70 -11.39 -3.04
N ARG A 13 -9.59 -11.47 -2.05
CA ARG A 13 -10.65 -12.46 -1.97
C ARG A 13 -11.66 -12.25 -3.10
N ASP A 14 -12.24 -13.35 -3.60
CA ASP A 14 -13.22 -13.30 -4.67
C ASP A 14 -14.43 -12.40 -4.33
N GLY A 15 -14.81 -11.55 -5.28
CA GLY A 15 -15.91 -10.59 -5.12
C GLY A 15 -15.59 -9.38 -4.23
N ARG A 16 -14.36 -9.23 -3.74
CA ARG A 16 -13.93 -8.11 -2.87
C ARG A 16 -12.98 -7.12 -3.53
N LEU A 17 -12.57 -7.37 -4.78
CA LEU A 17 -11.56 -6.57 -5.49
C LEU A 17 -11.94 -5.09 -5.58
N ASP A 18 -13.15 -4.79 -6.06
CA ASP A 18 -13.58 -3.40 -6.26
C ASP A 18 -13.75 -2.66 -4.93
N GLU A 19 -14.30 -3.34 -3.92
CA GLU A 19 -14.43 -2.81 -2.55
C GLU A 19 -13.05 -2.51 -1.95
N TRP A 20 -12.10 -3.43 -2.10
CA TRP A 20 -10.73 -3.25 -1.64
C TRP A 20 -10.05 -2.05 -2.29
N VAL A 21 -10.17 -1.91 -3.62
CA VAL A 21 -9.60 -0.78 -4.36
C VAL A 21 -10.23 0.54 -3.90
N GLU A 22 -11.55 0.56 -3.66
CA GLU A 22 -12.25 1.73 -3.17
C GLU A 22 -11.76 2.15 -1.77
N ARG A 23 -11.68 1.20 -0.83
CA ARG A 23 -11.16 1.46 0.53
C ARG A 23 -9.69 1.88 0.50
N TRP A 24 -8.86 1.22 -0.30
CA TRP A 24 -7.45 1.60 -0.48
C TRP A 24 -7.34 3.07 -0.93
N ARG A 25 -8.10 3.48 -1.94
CA ARG A 25 -8.07 4.84 -2.45
C ARG A 25 -8.59 5.87 -1.45
N LYS A 26 -9.65 5.54 -0.70
CA LYS A 26 -10.32 6.48 0.21
C LYS A 26 -9.66 6.61 1.58
N GLU A 27 -9.02 5.56 2.07
CA GLU A 27 -8.53 5.49 3.45
C GLU A 27 -7.01 5.32 3.51
N ILE A 28 -6.46 4.35 2.78
CA ILE A 28 -5.02 4.04 2.84
C ILE A 28 -4.20 5.16 2.19
N VAL A 29 -4.58 5.59 0.98
CA VAL A 29 -3.81 6.57 0.20
C VAL A 29 -3.66 7.91 0.94
N PRO A 30 -4.73 8.56 1.45
CA PRO A 30 -4.59 9.85 2.12
C PRO A 30 -3.60 9.81 3.29
N LEU A 31 -3.71 8.80 4.17
CA LEU A 31 -2.80 8.66 5.30
C LEU A 31 -1.36 8.40 4.86
N ARG A 32 -1.14 7.63 3.78
CA ARG A 32 0.21 7.44 3.22
C ARG A 32 0.79 8.76 2.72
N LEU A 33 0.00 9.57 2.03
CA LEU A 33 0.44 10.88 1.54
C LEU A 33 0.73 11.86 2.69
N GLU A 34 -0.11 11.91 3.72
CA GLU A 34 0.12 12.72 4.93
C GLU A 34 1.41 12.34 5.65
N LEU A 35 1.74 11.04 5.64
CA LEU A 35 3.00 10.54 6.16
C LEU A 35 4.18 10.74 5.20
N GLY A 36 4.03 11.49 4.11
CA GLY A 36 5.12 11.85 3.20
C GLY A 36 5.55 10.73 2.24
N PHE A 37 4.73 9.69 2.08
CA PHE A 37 4.94 8.73 1.01
C PHE A 37 4.42 9.28 -0.32
N THR A 38 4.94 8.74 -1.42
CA THR A 38 4.47 9.00 -2.78
C THR A 38 3.90 7.72 -3.37
N ILE A 39 2.76 7.81 -4.05
CA ILE A 39 2.16 6.69 -4.78
C ILE A 39 2.62 6.76 -6.24
N GLY A 40 3.35 5.74 -6.70
CA GLY A 40 3.90 5.66 -8.06
C GLY A 40 2.92 5.13 -9.11
N GLY A 41 1.77 4.63 -8.67
CA GLY A 41 0.74 4.02 -9.52
C GLY A 41 0.08 2.84 -8.84
N ALA A 42 -1.08 2.45 -9.34
CA ALA A 42 -1.83 1.29 -8.87
C ALA A 42 -2.61 0.68 -10.03
N TRP A 43 -2.74 -0.65 -10.03
CA TRP A 43 -3.37 -1.42 -11.09
C TRP A 43 -4.15 -2.59 -10.52
N VAL A 44 -5.16 -3.01 -11.28
CA VAL A 44 -6.00 -4.15 -10.99
C VAL A 44 -5.80 -5.19 -12.09
N ASP A 45 -5.45 -6.40 -11.70
CA ASP A 45 -5.49 -7.59 -12.54
C ASP A 45 -6.75 -8.39 -12.18
N ARG A 46 -7.78 -8.26 -13.01
CA ARG A 46 -9.06 -8.94 -12.79
C ARG A 46 -9.02 -10.43 -13.09
N GLU A 47 -8.09 -10.88 -13.92
CA GLU A 47 -7.95 -12.29 -14.29
C GLU A 47 -7.42 -13.09 -13.09
N HIS A 48 -6.44 -12.54 -12.37
CA HIS A 48 -5.82 -13.18 -11.21
C HIS A 48 -6.37 -12.69 -9.86
N ASN A 49 -7.37 -11.81 -9.88
CA ASN A 49 -7.93 -11.16 -8.70
C ASN A 49 -6.85 -10.46 -7.84
N GLN A 50 -5.92 -9.75 -8.50
CA GLN A 50 -4.80 -9.08 -7.86
C GLN A 50 -4.93 -7.55 -7.95
N PHE A 51 -4.46 -6.90 -6.89
CA PHE A 51 -4.23 -5.47 -6.84
C PHE A 51 -2.77 -5.21 -6.54
N PHE A 52 -2.11 -4.38 -7.35
CA PHE A 52 -0.71 -4.04 -7.11
C PHE A 52 -0.46 -2.54 -7.28
N TRP A 53 0.47 -2.03 -6.49
CA TRP A 53 0.73 -0.59 -6.41
C TRP A 53 2.16 -0.31 -5.98
N LEU A 54 2.63 0.88 -6.35
CA LEU A 54 3.94 1.38 -5.99
C LEU A 54 3.83 2.43 -4.91
N ILE A 55 4.68 2.30 -3.90
CA ILE A 55 4.85 3.29 -2.83
C ILE A 55 6.32 3.62 -2.65
N SER A 56 6.64 4.90 -2.57
CA SER A 56 7.99 5.39 -2.35
C SER A 56 8.05 6.28 -1.12
N TYR A 57 9.20 6.28 -0.46
CA TYR A 57 9.54 7.28 0.56
C TYR A 57 10.88 7.91 0.24
N GLU A 58 10.92 9.24 0.29
CA GLU A 58 12.13 10.04 0.14
C GLU A 58 12.12 11.10 1.24
N GLY A 59 12.80 10.79 2.33
CA GLY A 59 12.80 11.63 3.53
C GLY A 59 14.07 11.45 4.37
N PRO A 60 14.11 12.11 5.54
CA PRO A 60 15.22 11.99 6.47
C PRO A 60 15.26 10.62 7.17
N GLU A 61 14.11 9.96 7.38
CA GLU A 61 14.01 8.61 7.94
C GLU A 61 14.09 7.51 6.87
N THR A 62 14.19 6.26 7.32
CA THR A 62 14.06 5.09 6.46
C THR A 62 12.60 4.81 6.11
N PHE A 63 12.38 4.12 4.98
CA PHE A 63 11.06 3.63 4.61
C PHE A 63 10.44 2.77 5.72
N ALA A 64 11.24 1.92 6.38
CA ALA A 64 10.78 1.02 7.43
C ALA A 64 10.26 1.78 8.65
N GLU A 65 10.99 2.79 9.13
CA GLU A 65 10.57 3.65 10.24
C GLU A 65 9.26 4.38 9.91
N ARG A 66 9.16 4.95 8.71
CA ARG A 66 7.94 5.64 8.28
C ARG A 66 6.76 4.68 8.09
N ASN A 67 7.02 3.46 7.63
CA ASN A 67 6.00 2.43 7.48
C ASN A 67 5.53 1.92 8.85
N ALA A 68 6.40 1.85 9.85
CA ALA A 68 6.04 1.54 11.22
C ALA A 68 5.15 2.63 11.84
N LEU A 69 5.44 3.92 11.58
CA LEU A 69 4.58 5.03 11.99
C LEU A 69 3.17 4.94 11.37
N TYR A 70 3.06 4.56 10.09
CA TYR A 70 1.76 4.29 9.48
C TYR A 70 0.97 3.24 10.26
N TRP A 71 1.58 2.10 10.59
CA TRP A 71 0.89 1.02 11.32
C TRP A 71 0.53 1.38 12.76
N SER A 72 1.32 2.23 13.42
CA SER A 72 1.07 2.65 14.81
C SER A 72 0.11 3.84 14.93
N SER A 73 -0.14 4.56 13.84
CA SER A 73 -0.97 5.78 13.81
C SER A 73 -2.40 5.55 14.32
N PRO A 74 -2.98 6.51 15.08
CA PRO A 74 -4.38 6.47 15.48
C PRO A 74 -5.34 6.38 14.28
N GLU A 75 -5.03 7.07 13.19
CA GLU A 75 -5.81 7.10 11.96
C GLU A 75 -5.89 5.70 11.34
N ARG A 76 -4.77 4.98 11.26
CA ARG A 76 -4.76 3.60 10.74
C ARG A 76 -5.57 2.65 11.62
N LYS A 77 -5.53 2.83 12.94
CA LYS A 77 -6.32 2.03 13.88
C LYS A 77 -7.82 2.35 13.75
N ALA A 78 -8.16 3.63 13.55
CA ALA A 78 -9.53 4.09 13.38
C ALA A 78 -10.18 3.62 12.07
N MET A 79 -9.40 3.34 11.02
CA MET A 79 -9.92 2.78 9.76
C MET A 79 -10.64 1.43 9.94
N SER A 80 -10.37 0.70 11.03
CA SER A 80 -10.94 -0.64 11.28
C SER A 80 -10.89 -1.56 10.05
N LEU A 81 -9.84 -1.39 9.24
CA LEU A 81 -9.57 -2.18 8.04
C LEU A 81 -8.60 -3.27 8.44
N ASP A 82 -9.09 -4.49 8.62
CA ASP A 82 -8.23 -5.66 8.72
C ASP A 82 -7.90 -6.13 7.29
N PRO A 83 -6.61 -6.11 6.88
CA PRO A 83 -6.22 -6.65 5.59
C PRO A 83 -6.65 -8.11 5.39
N ASP A 84 -6.75 -8.92 6.46
CA ASP A 84 -7.04 -10.35 6.35
C ASP A 84 -8.51 -10.63 5.94
N ASP A 85 -9.41 -9.66 6.15
CA ASP A 85 -10.78 -9.71 5.65
C ASP A 85 -10.82 -9.73 4.12
N TYR A 86 -9.86 -9.04 3.48
CA TYR A 86 -9.82 -8.79 2.04
C TYR A 86 -8.74 -9.56 1.32
N LEU A 87 -7.57 -9.74 1.93
CA LEU A 87 -6.35 -10.19 1.25
C LEU A 87 -6.07 -11.65 1.59
N VAL A 88 -5.90 -12.46 0.55
CA VAL A 88 -5.50 -13.88 0.66
C VAL A 88 -3.99 -14.00 0.72
N ARG A 89 -3.27 -13.12 0.01
CA ARG A 89 -1.81 -13.13 -0.05
C ARG A 89 -1.29 -11.71 -0.23
N THR A 90 -0.18 -11.42 0.45
CA THR A 90 0.53 -10.14 0.35
C THR A 90 1.99 -10.39 0.00
N GLU A 91 2.49 -9.71 -1.01
CA GLU A 91 3.89 -9.71 -1.41
C GLU A 91 4.42 -8.28 -1.44
N GLU A 92 5.56 -8.05 -0.81
CA GLU A 92 6.24 -6.76 -0.79
C GLU A 92 7.65 -6.91 -1.31
N ARG A 93 8.03 -6.11 -2.30
CA ARG A 93 9.36 -6.13 -2.92
C ARG A 93 9.91 -4.71 -3.01
N THR A 94 11.14 -4.49 -2.56
CA THR A 94 11.87 -3.27 -2.90
C THR A 94 12.34 -3.35 -4.34
N VAL A 95 12.10 -2.29 -5.12
CA VAL A 95 12.37 -2.24 -6.57
C VAL A 95 13.10 -0.96 -6.94
N GLU A 96 13.85 -1.01 -8.04
CA GLU A 96 14.60 0.10 -8.61
C GLU A 96 14.07 0.41 -10.02
N PRO A 97 14.03 1.70 -10.44
CA PRO A 97 13.71 2.05 -11.81
C PRO A 97 14.85 1.64 -12.75
N SER A 98 14.52 1.33 -14.00
CA SER A 98 15.48 0.87 -15.01
C SER A 98 15.57 1.79 -16.24
N TYR A 99 14.95 2.97 -16.21
CA TYR A 99 14.92 3.94 -17.31
C TYR A 99 15.13 5.37 -16.81
#